data_AF-A0A3M3KG48-F1
#
_entry.id   AF-A0A3M3KG48-F1
#
_cell.length_a   1.000
_cell.length_b   1.000
_cell.length_c   1.000
_cell.angle_alpha   90.00
_cell.angle_beta   90.00
_cell.angle_gamma   90.00
#
_symmetry.space_group_name_H-M   'P 1'
#
loop_
_entity.id
_entity.type
_entity.pdbx_description
1 polymer ?
#
loop_
_entity_poly.entity_id
_entity_poly.type
_entity_poly.pdbx_seq_one_letter_code
_entity_poly.pdbx_strand_id
1 'polypeptide(L)'
;GNTPDADGDGQLYRGRGLIQVTGRANYEACGEALGLDLLRQPQLLEQPDHAAMSAAWFWDRANLNVLADKGDFLMITRRINGGTNGLADRQVLYQRALEVLP
;
A
#
# COMPACT_ATOMS: atom_id res chain seq x y z
N GLY A 1 14.43 -1.54 -7.07
CA GLY A 1 13.80 -0.23 -6.85
C GLY A 1 13.95 0.11 -5.40
N ASN A 2 14.44 1.32 -5.11
CA ASN A 2 15.17 1.76 -3.90
C ASN A 2 16.67 1.47 -3.98
N THR A 3 17.28 1.85 -5.10
CA THR A 3 18.71 2.18 -5.14
C THR A 3 18.92 3.53 -4.43
N PRO A 4 19.98 3.69 -3.63
CA PRO A 4 20.37 4.99 -3.06
C PRO A 4 20.81 6.01 -4.12
N ASP A 5 21.10 5.52 -5.33
CA ASP A 5 21.53 6.33 -6.45
C ASP A 5 20.42 7.30 -6.86
N ALA A 6 20.81 8.55 -7.14
CA ALA A 6 19.93 9.59 -7.65
C ALA A 6 19.57 9.35 -9.12
N ASP A 7 19.08 8.16 -9.46
CA ASP A 7 18.51 7.84 -10.77
C ASP A 7 17.11 8.47 -10.97
N GLY A 8 16.70 9.34 -10.03
CA GLY A 8 15.51 10.20 -10.10
C GLY A 8 14.22 9.46 -9.81
N ASP A 9 14.01 8.31 -10.46
CA ASP A 9 12.79 7.52 -10.36
C ASP A 9 12.65 6.85 -8.98
N GLY A 10 13.74 6.36 -8.37
CA GLY A 10 13.68 5.71 -7.04
C GLY A 10 13.22 6.67 -5.93
N GLN A 11 13.76 7.90 -5.93
CA GLN A 11 13.38 8.93 -4.96
C GLN A 11 12.00 9.54 -5.26
N LEU A 12 11.69 9.77 -6.54
CA LEU A 12 10.43 10.37 -6.96
C LEU A 12 9.25 9.45 -6.63
N TYR A 13 9.39 8.14 -6.88
CA TYR A 13 8.35 7.12 -6.66
C TYR A 13 8.59 6.27 -5.40
N ARG A 14 9.13 6.90 -4.34
CA ARG A 14 9.26 6.31 -3.00
C ARG A 14 7.90 5.92 -2.40
N GLY A 15 7.89 5.13 -1.33
CA GLY A 15 6.67 4.76 -0.60
C GLY A 15 5.87 5.96 -0.10
N ARG A 16 4.57 6.03 -0.47
CA ARG A 16 3.60 7.03 0.02
C ARG A 16 2.24 6.40 0.34
N GLY A 17 1.44 7.12 1.11
CA GLY A 17 0.10 6.69 1.54
C GLY A 17 0.13 5.56 2.58
N LEU A 18 -1.06 5.08 2.95
CA LEU A 18 -1.23 4.14 4.07
C LEU A 18 -0.67 2.74 3.78
N ILE A 19 -0.66 2.33 2.50
CA ILE A 19 -0.13 1.03 2.07
C ILE A 19 1.27 1.12 1.43
N GLN A 20 1.90 2.30 1.45
CA GLN A 20 3.23 2.54 0.89
C GLN A 20 3.34 2.19 -0.61
N VAL A 21 2.49 2.80 -1.44
CA VAL A 21 2.60 2.68 -2.91
C VAL A 21 4.00 3.11 -3.34
N THR A 22 4.72 2.20 -4.01
CA THR A 22 6.15 2.36 -4.31
C THR A 22 6.43 1.91 -5.75
N GLY A 23 7.30 2.66 -6.44
CA GLY A 23 7.76 2.38 -7.79
C GLY A 23 6.84 2.93 -8.88
N ARG A 24 7.45 3.44 -9.95
CA ARG A 24 6.77 4.14 -11.07
C ARG A 24 5.54 3.42 -11.61
N ALA A 25 5.65 2.11 -11.87
CA ALA A 25 4.56 1.31 -12.40
C ALA A 25 3.33 1.27 -11.47
N ASN A 26 3.53 1.30 -10.16
CA ASN A 26 2.41 1.37 -9.22
C ASN A 26 1.82 2.78 -9.12
N TYR A 27 2.64 3.83 -9.23
CA TYR A 27 2.16 5.20 -9.32
C TYR A 27 1.30 5.41 -10.57
N GLU A 28 1.72 4.88 -11.72
CA GLU A 28 0.97 4.93 -12.97
C GLU A 28 -0.38 4.21 -12.84
N ALA A 29 -0.38 2.94 -12.43
CA ALA A 29 -1.61 2.16 -12.31
C ALA A 29 -2.57 2.70 -11.23
N CYS A 30 -2.05 3.22 -10.12
CA CYS A 30 -2.86 3.86 -9.09
C CYS A 30 -3.43 5.19 -9.60
N GLY A 31 -2.64 5.97 -10.35
CA GLY A 31 -3.06 7.26 -10.89
C GLY A 31 -4.19 7.09 -11.89
N GLU A 32 -4.09 6.10 -12.78
CA GLU A 32 -5.16 5.73 -13.72
C GLU A 32 -6.45 5.35 -13.00
N ALA A 33 -6.36 4.47 -11.99
CA ALA A 33 -7.53 3.99 -11.25
C ALA A 33 -8.22 5.09 -10.43
N LEU A 34 -7.47 6.06 -9.92
CA LEU A 34 -8.00 7.13 -9.07
C LEU A 34 -8.28 8.45 -9.83
N GLY A 35 -7.92 8.53 -11.12
CA GLY A 35 -8.00 9.77 -11.89
C GLY A 35 -7.02 10.86 -11.42
N LEU A 36 -5.85 10.46 -10.94
CA LEU A 36 -4.80 11.34 -10.39
C LEU A 36 -3.55 11.33 -11.27
N ASP A 37 -2.95 12.50 -11.54
CA ASP A 37 -1.66 12.60 -12.24
C ASP A 37 -0.48 12.32 -11.29
N LEU A 38 -0.36 11.06 -10.86
CA LEU A 38 0.64 10.62 -9.88
C LEU A 38 2.05 10.53 -10.46
N LEU A 39 2.21 10.51 -11.79
CA LEU A 39 3.52 10.57 -12.43
C LEU A 39 4.14 11.97 -12.34
N ARG A 40 3.32 13.02 -12.43
CA ARG A 40 3.79 14.40 -12.23
C ARG A 40 3.70 14.87 -10.79
N GLN A 41 2.71 14.38 -10.04
CA GLN A 41 2.40 14.83 -8.67
C GLN A 41 2.30 13.64 -7.69
N PRO A 42 3.40 12.90 -7.46
CA PRO A 42 3.39 11.73 -6.58
C PRO A 42 3.03 12.05 -5.13
N GLN A 43 3.26 13.29 -4.67
CA GLN A 43 2.87 13.80 -3.35
C GLN A 43 1.35 13.84 -3.12
N LEU A 44 0.53 13.69 -4.16
CA LEU A 44 -0.92 13.58 -3.99
C LEU A 44 -1.29 12.40 -3.08
N LEU A 45 -0.50 11.32 -3.08
CA LEU A 45 -0.69 10.18 -2.17
C LEU A 45 -0.37 10.48 -0.69
N GLU A 46 0.19 11.65 -0.38
CA GLU A 46 0.42 12.10 1.00
C GLU A 46 -0.83 12.82 1.57
N GLN A 47 -1.82 13.14 0.72
CA GLN A 47 -3.09 13.73 1.15
C GLN A 47 -4.00 12.65 1.76
N PRO A 48 -4.73 12.92 2.86
CA PRO A 48 -5.51 11.90 3.58
C PRO A 48 -6.46 11.09 2.70
N ASP A 49 -7.24 11.76 1.86
CA ASP A 49 -8.24 11.10 1.00
C ASP A 49 -7.57 10.18 -0.02
N HIS A 50 -6.54 10.66 -0.71
CA HIS A 50 -5.80 9.87 -1.69
C HIS A 50 -4.96 8.75 -1.04
N ALA A 51 -4.47 8.97 0.18
CA ALA A 51 -3.77 7.94 0.95
C ALA A 51 -4.71 6.78 1.31
N ALA A 52 -5.96 7.07 1.67
CA ALA A 52 -6.98 6.05 1.92
C ALA A 52 -7.44 5.37 0.61
N MET A 53 -7.72 6.15 -0.44
CA MET A 53 -8.15 5.62 -1.75
C MET A 53 -7.08 4.72 -2.39
N SER A 54 -5.80 5.10 -2.32
CA SER A 54 -4.70 4.28 -2.85
C SER A 54 -4.49 2.99 -2.07
N ALA A 55 -4.72 3.00 -0.76
CA ALA A 55 -4.74 1.77 0.04
C ALA A 55 -5.89 0.85 -0.35
N ALA A 56 -7.10 1.40 -0.52
CA ALA A 56 -8.28 0.65 -0.98
C ALA A 56 -8.07 0.07 -2.39
N TRP A 57 -7.52 0.86 -3.32
CA TRP A 57 -7.16 0.41 -4.66
C TRP A 57 -6.18 -0.77 -4.64
N PHE A 58 -5.10 -0.67 -3.85
CA PHE A 58 -4.13 -1.77 -3.75
C PHE A 58 -4.80 -3.02 -3.18
N TRP A 59 -5.61 -2.85 -2.13
CA TRP A 59 -6.31 -3.94 -1.46
C TRP A 59 -7.23 -4.70 -2.42
N ASP A 60 -8.00 -3.97 -3.22
CA ASP A 60 -8.90 -4.53 -4.24
C ASP A 60 -8.12 -5.19 -5.39
N ARG A 61 -7.14 -4.49 -5.98
CA ARG A 61 -6.27 -5.03 -7.05
C ARG A 61 -5.55 -6.30 -6.62
N ALA A 62 -5.13 -6.39 -5.37
CA ALA A 62 -4.50 -7.56 -4.81
C ALA A 62 -5.51 -8.64 -4.36
N ASN A 63 -6.82 -8.43 -4.49
CA ASN A 63 -7.87 -9.37 -4.10
C ASN A 63 -7.74 -9.82 -2.64
N LEU A 64 -7.47 -8.88 -1.73
CA LEU A 64 -7.20 -9.18 -0.33
C LEU A 64 -8.47 -9.49 0.49
N ASN A 65 -9.65 -9.07 0.03
CA ASN A 65 -10.93 -9.43 0.66
C ASN A 65 -11.09 -10.96 0.78
N VAL A 66 -10.79 -11.71 -0.29
CA VAL A 66 -10.91 -13.19 -0.29
C VAL A 66 -10.00 -13.86 0.75
N LEU A 67 -8.86 -13.23 1.08
CA LEU A 67 -7.97 -13.71 2.12
C LEU A 67 -8.44 -13.26 3.52
N ALA A 68 -8.95 -12.04 3.62
CA ALA A 68 -9.47 -11.48 4.86
C ALA A 68 -10.71 -12.24 5.35
N ASP A 69 -11.62 -12.61 4.44
CA ASP A 69 -12.81 -13.43 4.73
C ASP A 69 -12.44 -14.81 5.31
N LYS A 70 -11.24 -15.31 5.00
CA LYS A 70 -10.69 -16.57 5.52
C LYS A 70 -9.84 -16.39 6.78
N GLY A 71 -9.60 -15.15 7.20
CA GLY A 71 -8.65 -14.82 8.26
C GLY A 71 -7.19 -15.12 7.92
N ASP A 72 -6.83 -15.24 6.63
CA ASP A 72 -5.48 -15.60 6.20
C ASP A 72 -4.51 -14.40 6.23
N PHE A 73 -4.22 -13.95 7.45
CA PHE A 73 -3.39 -12.79 7.72
C PHE A 73 -1.93 -12.97 7.25
N LEU A 74 -1.44 -14.21 7.30
CA LEU A 74 -0.10 -14.56 6.82
C LEU A 74 0.00 -14.34 5.31
N MET A 75 -0.98 -14.82 4.54
CA MET A 75 -0.99 -14.64 3.10
C MET A 75 -1.22 -13.18 2.71
N ILE A 76 -2.07 -12.44 3.44
CA ILE A 76 -2.23 -10.99 3.27
C ILE A 76 -0.87 -10.28 3.43
N THR A 77 -0.13 -10.61 4.50
CA THR A 77 1.18 -9.98 4.75
C THR A 77 2.17 -10.29 3.63
N ARG A 78 2.23 -11.54 3.18
CA ARG A 78 3.08 -11.95 2.05
C ARG A 78 2.71 -11.23 0.76
N ARG A 79 1.43 -11.02 0.50
CA ARG A 79 0.96 -10.38 -0.72
C ARG A 79 1.22 -8.88 -0.75
N ILE A 80 1.21 -8.23 0.41
CA ILE A 80 1.58 -6.81 0.54
C ILE A 80 3.10 -6.62 0.46
N ASN A 81 3.88 -7.40 1.20
CA ASN A 81 5.32 -7.14 1.40
C ASN A 81 6.27 -8.07 0.62
N GLY A 82 5.76 -9.07 -0.10
CA GLY A 82 6.58 -10.13 -0.72
C GLY A 82 7.19 -11.13 0.27
N GLY A 83 6.88 -11.01 1.56
CA GLY A 83 7.44 -11.84 2.64
C GLY A 83 6.71 -11.60 3.97
N THR A 84 7.30 -12.02 5.08
CA THR A 84 6.68 -11.88 6.43
C THR A 84 7.27 -10.74 7.25
N ASN A 85 7.93 -9.78 6.60
CA ASN A 85 8.51 -8.61 7.25
C ASN A 85 7.41 -7.81 7.96
N GLY A 86 7.60 -7.55 9.25
CA GLY A 86 6.63 -6.84 10.10
C GLY A 86 5.36 -7.64 10.46
N LEU A 87 5.33 -8.96 10.23
CA LEU A 87 4.14 -9.78 10.52
C LEU A 87 3.68 -9.67 11.98
N ALA A 88 4.61 -9.77 12.94
CA ALA A 88 4.29 -9.70 14.36
C ALA A 88 3.67 -8.35 14.74
N ASP A 89 4.27 -7.24 14.29
CA ASP A 89 3.75 -5.88 14.56
C ASP A 89 2.36 -5.68 13.94
N ARG A 90 2.15 -6.18 12.72
CA ARG A 90 0.85 -6.16 12.04
C ARG A 90 -0.21 -6.94 12.81
N GLN A 91 0.14 -8.10 13.37
CA GLN A 91 -0.78 -8.89 14.20
C GLN A 91 -1.17 -8.15 15.48
N VAL A 92 -0.22 -7.48 16.15
CA VAL A 92 -0.51 -6.66 17.34
C VAL A 92 -1.47 -5.53 17.01
N LEU A 93 -1.25 -4.81 15.89
CA LEU A 93 -2.14 -3.74 15.45
C LEU A 93 -3.53 -4.27 15.08
N TYR A 94 -3.61 -5.42 14.41
CA TYR A 94 -4.88 -6.06 14.08
C TYR A 94 -5.67 -6.45 15.33
N GLN A 95 -5.01 -7.06 16.33
CA GLN A 95 -5.66 -7.44 17.58
C GLN A 95 -6.21 -6.21 18.33
N ARG A 96 -5.45 -5.12 18.41
CA ARG A 96 -5.92 -3.86 18.99
C ARG A 96 -7.10 -3.26 18.23
N ALA A 97 -7.13 -3.40 16.91
CA ALA A 97 -8.28 -2.95 16.12
C ALA A 97 -9.54 -3.77 16.43
N LEU A 98 -9.42 -5.09 16.60
CA LEU A 98 -10.54 -5.96 16.98
C LEU A 98 -11.13 -5.61 18.36
N GLU A 99 -10.33 -5.09 19.29
CA GLU A 99 -10.80 -4.69 20.63
C GLU A 99 -11.78 -3.50 20.60
N VAL A 100 -11.83 -2.73 19.52
CA VAL A 100 -12.66 -1.52 19.39
C VAL A 100 -13.74 -1.63 18.31
N LEU A 101 -13.81 -2.74 17.59
CA LEU A 101 -14.85 -3.00 16.60
C LEU A 101 -16.07 -3.65 17.28
N PRO A 102 -17.30 -3.19 16.95
CA PRO A 102 -18.53 -3.70 17.56
C PRO A 102 -18.89 -5.12 17.13
#